data_AF-A0A9Q0SQY1-F1
#
_entry.id   AF-A0A9Q0SQY1-F1
#
_cell.length_a   1.000
_cell.length_b   1.000
_cell.length_c   1.000
_cell.angle_alpha   90.00
_cell.angle_beta   90.00
_cell.angle_gamma   90.00
#
_symmetry.space_group_name_H-M   'P 1'
#
loop_
_entity.id
_entity.type
_entity.pdbx_description
1 polymer ?
#
loop_
_entity_poly.entity_id
_entity_poly.type
_entity_poly.pdbx_seq_one_letter_code
_entity_poly.pdbx_strand_id
1 'polypeptide(L)'
;MAPLFQNIAIEPCLLHGDLWSGNISSDKNGEPVILDPACYYGHNEAEFGMSWCAGFGGSFYNAYFEVMPKQPGFEKRREIYLLYHYLNHYNLFGSSYRSSAMSIIDDYLLMLGV
;
A
#
# COMPACT_ATOMS: atom_id res chain seq x y z
N MET A 1 16.79 -16.88 -6.14
CA MET A 1 15.47 -16.40 -5.70
C MET A 1 15.70 -15.08 -4.98
N ALA A 2 15.11 -13.98 -5.44
CA ALA A 2 15.39 -12.65 -4.87
C ALA A 2 14.45 -12.42 -3.67
N PRO A 3 14.95 -12.26 -2.44
CA PRO A 3 14.10 -12.01 -1.28
C PRO A 3 13.49 -10.61 -1.41
N LEU A 4 12.18 -10.49 -1.17
CA LEU A 4 11.42 -9.24 -1.32
C LEU A 4 12.00 -8.07 -0.51
N PHE A 5 12.67 -8.38 0.59
CA PHE A 5 13.20 -7.41 1.56
C PHE A 5 14.73 -7.50 1.70
N GLN A 6 15.45 -8.07 0.73
CA GLN A 6 16.93 -8.13 0.80
C GLN A 6 17.56 -6.79 0.48
N ASN A 7 18.64 -6.44 1.20
CA ASN A 7 19.45 -5.23 0.97
C ASN A 7 18.66 -3.92 1.06
N ILE A 8 17.61 -3.90 1.89
CA ILE A 8 16.90 -2.69 2.26
C ILE A 8 16.88 -2.53 3.78
N ALA A 9 17.05 -1.29 4.24
CA ALA A 9 16.81 -0.93 5.63
C ALA A 9 15.37 -0.45 5.75
N ILE A 10 14.58 -1.11 6.60
CA ILE A 10 13.20 -0.71 6.87
C ILE A 10 13.20 0.09 8.17
N GLU A 11 13.02 1.40 8.03
CA GLU A 11 12.87 2.30 9.17
C GLU A 11 11.38 2.44 9.52
N PRO A 12 10.99 2.35 10.81
CA PRO A 12 9.61 2.53 11.21
C PRO A 12 9.11 3.95 10.90
N CYS A 13 8.12 4.07 10.03
CA CYS A 13 7.44 5.31 9.70
C CYS A 13 6.04 5.30 10.31
N LEU A 14 5.56 6.44 10.81
CA LEU A 14 4.16 6.57 11.21
C LEU A 14 3.29 6.53 9.96
N LEU A 15 2.40 5.54 9.89
CA LEU A 15 1.49 5.33 8.77
C LEU A 15 0.07 5.75 9.15
N HIS A 16 -0.69 6.25 8.18
CA HIS A 16 -2.13 6.44 8.31
C HIS A 16 -2.86 5.09 8.28
N GLY A 17 -2.47 4.18 7.37
CA GLY A 17 -2.83 2.76 7.42
C GLY A 17 -4.18 2.40 6.79
N ASP A 18 -5.00 3.39 6.42
CA ASP A 18 -6.23 3.20 5.62
C ASP A 18 -6.44 4.38 4.65
N LEU A 19 -5.41 4.72 3.86
CA LEU A 19 -5.43 5.92 3.02
C LEU A 19 -6.08 5.68 1.64
N TRP A 20 -7.37 6.00 1.53
CA TRP A 20 -8.15 5.93 0.29
C TRP A 20 -9.01 7.17 0.09
N SER A 21 -9.71 7.26 -1.06
CA SER A 21 -10.42 8.49 -1.47
C SER A 21 -11.49 8.96 -0.48
N GLY A 22 -12.11 8.04 0.28
CA GLY A 22 -13.06 8.40 1.35
C GLY A 22 -12.41 9.06 2.57
N ASN A 23 -11.11 8.82 2.79
CA ASN A 23 -10.32 9.31 3.92
C ASN A 23 -9.42 10.50 3.56
N ILE A 24 -9.58 11.07 2.36
CA ILE A 24 -8.80 12.21 1.87
C ILE A 24 -9.75 13.38 1.60
N SER A 25 -9.41 14.55 2.12
CA SER A 25 -10.13 15.80 1.91
C SER A 25 -9.15 16.98 1.78
N SER A 26 -9.71 18.19 1.72
CA SER A 26 -8.94 19.43 1.73
C SER A 26 -9.58 20.45 2.65
N ASP A 27 -8.77 21.27 3.32
CA ASP A 27 -9.27 22.40 4.09
C ASP A 27 -9.77 23.54 3.17
N LYS A 28 -10.17 24.67 3.78
CA LYS A 28 -10.65 25.86 3.04
C LYS A 28 -9.59 26.52 2.14
N ASN A 29 -8.32 26.21 2.32
CA ASN A 29 -7.20 26.72 1.53
C ASN A 29 -6.78 25.73 0.43
N GLY A 30 -7.37 24.52 0.42
CA GLY A 30 -6.98 23.45 -0.49
C GLY A 30 -5.84 22.56 0.04
N GLU A 31 -5.42 22.73 1.29
CA GLU A 31 -4.38 21.90 1.89
C GLU A 31 -4.92 20.51 2.24
N PRO A 32 -4.14 19.44 2.02
CA PRO A 32 -4.62 18.07 2.22
C PRO A 32 -4.93 17.79 3.69
N VAL A 33 -6.07 17.15 3.92
CA VAL A 33 -6.52 16.64 5.23
C VAL A 33 -6.79 15.15 5.10
N ILE A 34 -6.27 14.35 6.02
CA ILE A 34 -6.50 12.90 6.07
C ILE A 34 -7.29 12.56 7.34
N LEU A 35 -8.19 11.58 7.23
CA LEU A 35 -9.24 11.29 8.22
C LEU A 35 -9.33 9.77 8.46
N ASP A 36 -9.89 9.39 9.61
CA ASP A 36 -10.20 7.99 9.97
C ASP A 36 -9.01 7.02 9.85
N PRO A 37 -7.93 7.24 10.63
CA PRO A 37 -6.72 6.44 10.51
C PRO A 37 -6.84 5.06 11.15
N ALA A 38 -6.00 4.15 10.66
CA ALA A 38 -5.64 2.89 11.29
C ALA A 38 -4.13 2.89 11.62
N CYS A 39 -3.69 3.87 12.41
CA CYS A 39 -2.26 4.19 12.58
C CYS A 39 -1.42 3.05 13.19
N TYR A 40 -0.21 2.90 12.66
CA TYR A 40 0.87 2.11 13.25
C TYR A 40 2.23 2.57 12.74
N TYR A 41 3.31 2.15 13.39
CA TYR A 41 4.66 2.30 12.85
C TYR A 41 4.99 1.10 11.97
N GLY A 42 5.33 1.35 10.70
CA GLY A 42 5.57 0.30 9.71
C GLY A 42 6.48 0.73 8.57
N HIS A 43 6.60 -0.12 7.55
CA HIS A 43 7.32 0.23 6.33
C HIS A 43 6.51 1.26 5.53
N ASN A 44 7.12 2.38 5.14
CA ASN A 44 6.44 3.48 4.44
C ASN A 44 5.70 3.04 3.16
N GLU A 45 6.19 2.01 2.46
CA GLU A 45 5.54 1.45 1.27
C GLU A 45 4.15 0.86 1.55
N ALA A 46 3.86 0.47 2.80
CA ALA A 46 2.56 -0.08 3.19
C ALA A 46 1.42 0.95 3.14
N GLU A 47 1.72 2.26 3.19
CA GLU A 47 0.73 3.33 3.04
C GLU A 47 -0.05 3.24 1.73
N PHE A 48 0.56 2.64 0.69
CA PHE A 48 -0.06 2.49 -0.62
C PHE A 48 -0.96 1.25 -0.74
N GLY A 49 -1.21 0.53 0.36
CA GLY A 49 -2.05 -0.67 0.42
C GLY A 49 -3.49 -0.48 -0.08
N MET A 50 -4.02 0.74 0.01
CA MET A 50 -5.35 1.12 -0.49
C MET A 50 -5.31 1.93 -1.81
N SER A 51 -4.16 1.99 -2.48
CA SER A 51 -3.98 2.84 -3.67
C SER A 51 -4.95 2.54 -4.83
N TRP A 52 -5.48 1.31 -4.91
CA TRP A 52 -6.46 0.89 -5.91
C TRP A 52 -7.82 1.59 -5.81
N CYS A 53 -8.16 2.19 -4.67
CA CYS A 53 -9.36 3.01 -4.45
C CYS A 53 -9.05 4.44 -3.96
N ALA A 54 -7.78 4.86 -4.03
CA ALA A 54 -7.34 6.19 -3.60
C ALA A 54 -7.34 7.24 -4.72
N GLY A 55 -7.20 6.82 -5.98
CA GLY A 55 -7.11 7.76 -7.11
C GLY A 55 -5.77 8.50 -7.23
N PHE A 56 -4.70 7.96 -6.64
CA PHE A 56 -3.37 8.56 -6.72
C PHE A 56 -2.84 8.58 -8.15
N GLY A 57 -2.58 9.79 -8.66
CA GLY A 57 -1.99 10.03 -9.98
C GLY A 57 -0.46 10.15 -9.96
N GLY A 58 0.15 10.29 -11.14
CA GLY A 58 1.61 10.39 -11.27
C GLY A 58 2.22 11.56 -10.50
N SER A 59 1.53 12.70 -10.38
CA SER A 59 1.99 13.85 -9.60
C SER A 59 2.14 13.54 -8.11
N PHE A 60 1.23 12.75 -7.53
CA PHE A 60 1.32 12.31 -6.14
C PHE A 60 2.59 11.48 -5.91
N TYR A 61 2.81 10.46 -6.74
CA TYR A 61 3.98 9.59 -6.60
C TYR A 61 5.29 10.34 -6.84
N ASN A 62 5.33 11.26 -7.82
CA ASN A 62 6.51 12.07 -8.08
C ASN A 62 6.88 12.91 -6.85
N ALA A 63 5.91 13.65 -6.29
CA ALA A 63 6.13 14.45 -5.08
C ALA A 63 6.50 13.58 -3.86
N TYR A 64 5.88 12.41 -3.70
CA TYR A 64 6.23 11.48 -2.62
C TYR A 64 7.68 11.01 -2.74
N PHE A 65 8.10 10.56 -3.92
CA PHE A 65 9.45 10.01 -4.14
C PHE A 65 10.56 11.07 -4.20
N GLU A 66 10.22 12.34 -4.36
CA GLU A 66 11.16 13.46 -4.15
C GLU A 66 11.60 13.58 -2.69
N VAL A 67 10.71 13.26 -1.74
CA VAL A 67 10.99 13.33 -0.29
C VAL A 67 11.45 11.98 0.26
N MET A 68 10.80 10.89 -0.16
CA MET A 68 11.06 9.53 0.30
C MET A 68 11.51 8.66 -0.89
N PRO A 69 12.81 8.59 -1.21
CA PRO A 69 13.30 7.88 -2.38
C PRO A 69 12.90 6.41 -2.41
N LYS A 70 12.54 5.93 -3.61
CA LYS A 70 12.15 4.53 -3.84
C LYS A 70 13.32 3.58 -3.51
N GLN A 71 13.06 2.60 -2.64
CA GLN A 71 14.03 1.55 -2.35
C GLN A 71 14.02 0.44 -3.42
N PRO A 72 15.14 -0.28 -3.62
CA PRO A 72 15.18 -1.44 -4.50
C PRO A 72 14.08 -2.44 -4.17
N GLY A 73 13.35 -2.92 -5.20
CA GLY A 73 12.29 -3.91 -5.04
C GLY A 73 10.89 -3.34 -4.71
N PHE A 74 10.72 -2.02 -4.62
CA PHE A 74 9.42 -1.37 -4.38
C PHE A 74 8.29 -1.96 -5.24
N GLU A 75 8.48 -2.02 -6.57
CA GLU A 75 7.44 -2.52 -7.48
C GLU A 75 7.07 -3.99 -7.20
N LYS A 76 8.04 -4.79 -6.73
CA LYS A 76 7.80 -6.20 -6.37
C LYS A 76 7.09 -6.35 -5.03
N ARG A 77 7.19 -5.36 -4.12
CA ARG A 77 6.55 -5.38 -2.80
C ARG A 77 5.17 -4.73 -2.79
N ARG A 78 4.82 -3.93 -3.80
CA ARG A 78 3.54 -3.23 -3.84
C ARG A 78 2.34 -4.17 -3.63
N GLU A 79 2.30 -5.30 -4.35
CA GLU A 79 1.18 -6.24 -4.31
C GLU A 79 1.00 -6.88 -2.92
N ILE A 80 2.07 -7.15 -2.17
CA ILE A 80 1.95 -7.71 -0.82
C ILE A 80 1.28 -6.74 0.16
N TYR A 81 1.42 -5.43 -0.06
CA TYR A 81 0.71 -4.41 0.72
C TYR A 81 -0.74 -4.26 0.31
N LEU A 82 -1.07 -4.43 -0.98
CA LEU A 82 -2.46 -4.49 -1.44
C LEU A 82 -3.18 -5.73 -0.86
N LEU A 83 -2.48 -6.86 -0.79
CA LEU A 83 -3.01 -8.13 -0.30
C LEU A 83 -3.61 -8.01 1.11
N TYR A 84 -2.96 -7.28 2.03
CA TYR A 84 -3.51 -7.03 3.36
C TYR A 84 -4.92 -6.44 3.30
N HIS A 85 -5.12 -5.41 2.47
CA HIS A 85 -6.42 -4.76 2.32
C HIS A 85 -7.42 -5.62 1.55
N TYR A 86 -6.99 -6.41 0.56
CA TYR A 86 -7.89 -7.37 -0.11
C TYR A 86 -8.38 -8.47 0.84
N LEU A 87 -7.51 -8.98 1.72
CA LEU A 87 -7.92 -9.93 2.76
C LEU A 87 -8.87 -9.28 3.77
N ASN A 88 -8.60 -8.05 4.19
CA ASN A 88 -9.50 -7.32 5.07
C ASN A 88 -10.87 -7.06 4.42
N HIS A 89 -10.89 -6.63 3.15
CA HIS A 89 -12.12 -6.43 2.39
C HIS A 89 -12.87 -7.73 2.16
N TYR A 90 -12.17 -8.85 1.94
CA TYR A 90 -12.79 -10.16 1.87
C TYR A 90 -13.53 -10.51 3.17
N ASN A 91 -12.87 -10.29 4.32
CA ASN A 91 -13.47 -10.56 5.62
C ASN A 91 -14.69 -9.67 5.92
N LEU A 92 -14.64 -8.38 5.55
CA LEU A 92 -15.67 -7.40 5.88
C LEU A 92 -16.84 -7.37 4.87
N PHE A 93 -16.56 -7.53 3.59
CA PHE A 93 -17.51 -7.29 2.50
C PHE A 93 -17.78 -8.52 1.63
N GLY A 94 -17.14 -9.64 1.92
CA GLY A 94 -17.44 -10.94 1.32
C GLY A 94 -16.61 -11.29 0.09
N SER A 95 -17.00 -12.38 -0.56
CA SER A 95 -16.17 -13.14 -1.50
C SER A 95 -15.81 -12.44 -2.81
N SER A 96 -16.38 -11.28 -3.12
CA SER A 96 -16.01 -10.50 -4.30
C SER A 96 -14.53 -10.09 -4.33
N TYR A 97 -13.88 -10.01 -3.17
CA TYR A 97 -12.46 -9.68 -3.03
C TYR A 97 -11.52 -10.89 -3.01
N ARG A 98 -12.09 -12.12 -2.96
CA ARG A 98 -11.30 -13.36 -2.84
C ARG A 98 -10.39 -13.57 -4.05
N SER A 99 -10.89 -13.33 -5.26
CA SER A 99 -10.11 -13.54 -6.49
C SER A 99 -8.88 -12.63 -6.54
N SER A 100 -9.01 -11.35 -6.17
CA SER A 100 -7.88 -10.41 -6.10
C SER A 100 -6.83 -10.89 -5.10
N ALA A 101 -7.25 -11.29 -3.90
CA ALA A 101 -6.33 -11.80 -2.88
C ALA A 101 -5.60 -13.07 -3.33
N MET A 102 -6.34 -14.04 -3.90
CA MET A 102 -5.75 -15.30 -4.37
C MET A 102 -4.78 -15.09 -5.52
N SER A 103 -5.08 -14.20 -6.48
CA SER A 103 -4.18 -13.91 -7.59
C SER A 103 -2.81 -13.44 -7.09
N ILE A 104 -2.79 -12.51 -6.13
CA ILE A 104 -1.53 -12.00 -5.55
C ILE A 104 -0.78 -13.12 -4.81
N ILE A 105 -1.49 -13.96 -4.06
CA ILE A 105 -0.88 -15.10 -3.35
C ILE A 105 -0.22 -16.05 -4.35
N ASP A 106 -0.95 -16.46 -5.39
CA ASP A 106 -0.46 -17.41 -6.40
C ASP A 106 0.75 -16.84 -7.16
N ASP A 107 0.71 -15.55 -7.51
CA ASP A 107 1.83 -14.86 -8.18
C ASP A 107 3.10 -14.84 -7.31
N TYR A 108 2.96 -14.60 -6.00
CA TYR A 108 4.10 -14.64 -5.09
C TYR A 108 4.61 -16.06 -4.86
N LEU A 109 3.75 -17.06 -4.73
CA LEU A 109 4.17 -18.46 -4.59
C LEU A 109 4.96 -18.90 -5.83
N LEU A 110 4.48 -18.57 -7.03
CA LEU A 110 5.20 -18.83 -8.27
C LEU A 110 6.54 -18.10 -8.33
N MET A 111 6.58 -16.82 -7.96
CA MET A 111 7.82 -16.03 -7.90
C MET A 111 8.84 -16.63 -6.93
N LEU A 112 8.35 -17.18 -5.81
CA LEU A 112 9.13 -17.80 -4.74
C LEU A 112 9.33 -19.30 -4.95
N GLY A 113 8.93 -19.87 -6.09
CA GLY A 113 9.15 -21.28 -6.44
C GLY A 113 8.71 -22.28 -5.37
N VAL A 114 7.64 -21.97 -4.65
CA VAL A 114 7.00 -22.81 -3.61
C VAL A 114 5.60 -23.21 -4.02
#